data_AF-F0QTN6-F1
#
_entry.id   AF-F0QTN6-F1
#
_cell.length_a   1.000
_cell.length_b   1.000
_cell.length_c   1.000
_cell.angle_alpha   90.00
_cell.angle_beta   90.00
_cell.angle_gamma   90.00
#
_symmetry.space_group_name_H-M   'P 1'
#
loop_
_entity.id
_entity.type
_entity.pdbx_description
1 polymer ?
#
loop_
_entity_poly.entity_id
_entity_poly.type
_entity_poly.pdbx_seq_one_letter_code
_entity_poly.pdbx_strand_id
1 'polypeptide(L)'
;MRIRGMKERVDRVDWVIVVMPTSYLKDVAMVIGGKVDLLTDKALWVHQYQYNGPDPERVLSPYKDDGSARRDIETLIREMEEMLRSINP
;
A
#
# COMPACT_ATOMS: atom_id res chain seq x y z
N MET A 1 4.50 21.06 11.63
CA MET A 1 4.83 20.57 12.98
C MET A 1 6.35 20.58 13.15
N ARG A 2 6.87 20.83 14.37
CA ARG A 2 8.32 20.81 14.62
C ARG A 2 8.68 19.48 15.30
N ILE A 3 9.36 18.59 14.56
CA ILE A 3 9.77 17.27 15.08
C ILE A 3 11.14 17.42 15.72
N ARG A 4 11.34 16.83 16.89
CA ARG A 4 12.61 16.88 17.62
C ARG A 4 13.72 16.25 16.76
N GLY A 5 14.77 17.02 16.46
CA GLY A 5 15.90 16.58 15.64
C GLY A 5 15.83 16.97 14.16
N MET A 6 14.70 17.48 13.67
CA MET A 6 14.59 18.05 12.31
C MET A 6 14.78 19.57 12.33
N LYS A 7 15.58 20.08 11.39
CA LYS A 7 15.79 21.53 11.20
C LYS A 7 14.57 22.23 10.60
N GLU A 8 13.82 21.52 9.76
CA GLU A 8 12.67 22.05 9.05
C GLU A 8 11.34 21.65 9.69
N ARG A 9 10.30 22.46 9.44
CA ARG A 9 8.93 22.12 9.87
C ARG A 9 8.36 21.16 8.83
N VAL A 10 7.87 20.01 9.29
CA VAL A 10 7.19 19.03 8.44
C VAL A 10 5.71 19.39 8.38
N ASP A 11 5.09 19.34 7.21
CA ASP A 11 3.66 19.57 7.13
C ASP A 11 2.88 18.48 7.86
N ARG A 12 1.73 18.85 8.43
CA ARG A 12 0.95 17.92 9.24
C ARG A 12 0.47 16.73 8.40
N VAL A 13 0.18 16.96 7.12
CA VAL A 13 -0.25 15.91 6.18
C VAL A 13 0.86 14.87 5.97
N ASP A 14 2.11 15.32 5.75
CA ASP A 14 3.24 14.41 5.54
C ASP A 14 3.52 13.58 6.78
N TRP A 15 3.41 14.19 7.97
CA TRP A 15 3.56 13.45 9.21
C TRP A 15 2.49 12.36 9.37
N VAL A 16 1.22 12.67 9.07
CA VAL A 16 0.12 11.69 9.13
C VAL A 16 0.36 10.53 8.15
N ILE A 17 0.78 10.82 6.91
CA ILE A 17 1.10 9.80 5.90
C ILE A 17 2.18 8.84 6.42
N VAL A 18 3.22 9.37 7.08
CA VAL A 18 4.34 8.56 7.58
C VAL A 18 3.97 7.69 8.78
N VAL A 19 3.16 8.19 9.71
CA VAL A 19 2.86 7.46 10.95
C VAL A 19 1.63 6.56 10.88
N MET A 20 0.80 6.72 9.84
CA MET A 20 -0.40 5.92 9.68
C MET A 20 -0.05 4.45 9.41
N PRO A 21 -0.58 3.50 10.21
CA PRO A 21 -0.42 2.09 9.88
C PRO A 21 -1.07 1.77 8.54
N THR A 22 -0.39 1.00 7.71
CA THR A 22 -0.86 0.60 6.36
C THR A 22 -2.26 -0.01 6.39
N SER A 23 -2.63 -0.69 7.47
CA SER A 23 -3.97 -1.27 7.67
C SER A 23 -5.11 -0.24 7.64
N TYR A 24 -4.85 1.01 8.06
CA TYR A 24 -5.86 2.08 8.11
C TYR A 24 -5.96 2.89 6.82
N LEU A 25 -5.02 2.75 5.88
CA LEU A 25 -4.99 3.55 4.65
C LEU A 25 -6.29 3.44 3.87
N LYS A 26 -6.82 2.21 3.74
CA LYS A 26 -8.08 1.94 3.04
C LYS A 26 -9.26 2.61 3.73
N ASP A 27 -9.39 2.45 5.05
CA ASP A 27 -10.49 3.02 5.83
C ASP A 27 -10.50 4.54 5.75
N VAL A 28 -9.32 5.15 5.92
CA VAL A 28 -9.17 6.60 5.81
C VAL A 28 -9.51 7.09 4.39
N ALA A 29 -9.01 6.40 3.36
CA ALA A 29 -9.31 6.74 1.97
C ALA A 29 -10.81 6.74 1.69
N MET A 30 -11.55 5.72 2.15
CA MET A 30 -13.01 5.65 1.99
C MET A 30 -13.73 6.81 2.70
N VAL A 31 -13.27 7.19 3.90
CA VAL A 31 -13.87 8.30 4.67
C VAL A 31 -13.65 9.65 4.00
N ILE A 32 -12.48 9.89 3.42
CA ILE A 32 -12.13 11.18 2.79
C ILE A 32 -12.60 11.29 1.33
N GLY A 33 -13.36 10.30 0.83
CA GLY A 33 -13.86 10.28 -0.56
C GLY A 33 -12.82 9.88 -1.61
N GLY A 34 -11.73 9.23 -1.17
CA GLY A 34 -10.74 8.64 -2.06
C GLY A 34 -11.32 7.45 -2.83
N LYS A 35 -10.86 7.24 -4.06
CA LYS A 35 -11.13 6.01 -4.81
C LYS A 35 -10.13 4.96 -4.36
N VAL A 36 -10.61 3.92 -3.68
CA VAL A 36 -9.84 2.70 -3.44
C VAL A 36 -10.11 1.79 -4.63
N ASP A 37 -9.14 1.70 -5.54
CA ASP A 37 -9.22 0.77 -6.66
C ASP A 37 -8.66 -0.61 -6.29
N LEU A 38 -8.91 -1.58 -7.18
CA LEU A 38 -8.44 -2.96 -7.01
C LEU A 38 -6.91 -3.05 -6.94
N LEU A 39 -6.20 -2.11 -7.57
CA LEU A 39 -4.74 -2.00 -7.57
C LEU A 39 -4.21 -1.59 -6.19
N THR A 40 -4.88 -0.63 -5.55
CA THR A 40 -4.59 -0.17 -4.19
C THR A 40 -4.77 -1.30 -3.19
N ASP A 41 -5.87 -2.05 -3.29
CA ASP A 41 -6.12 -3.21 -2.42
C ASP A 41 -5.02 -4.27 -2.56
N LYS A 42 -4.64 -4.61 -3.79
CA LYS A 42 -3.54 -5.56 -4.05
C LYS A 42 -2.21 -5.05 -3.50
N ALA A 43 -1.90 -3.77 -3.65
CA ALA A 43 -0.67 -3.18 -3.12
C ALA A 43 -0.60 -3.28 -1.58
N LEU A 44 -1.71 -2.98 -0.89
CA LEU A 44 -1.80 -3.11 0.57
C LEU A 44 -1.65 -4.57 1.02
N TRP A 45 -2.24 -5.52 0.30
CA TRP A 45 -2.11 -6.94 0.58
C TRP A 45 -0.69 -7.44 0.38
N VAL A 46 -0.03 -7.07 -0.72
CA VAL A 46 1.39 -7.41 -0.96
C VAL A 46 2.28 -6.84 0.14
N HIS A 47 2.00 -5.63 0.61
CA HIS A 47 2.72 -5.06 1.75
C HIS A 47 2.55 -5.91 3.02
N GLN A 48 1.34 -6.36 3.34
CA GLN A 48 1.12 -7.26 4.49
C GLN A 48 1.88 -8.59 4.33
N TYR A 49 1.90 -9.16 3.13
CA TYR A 49 2.66 -10.36 2.80
C TYR A 49 4.17 -10.18 3.00
N GLN A 50 4.74 -9.03 2.65
CA GLN A 50 6.17 -8.77 2.84
C GLN A 50 6.62 -8.90 4.30
N TYR A 51 5.73 -8.56 5.25
CA TYR A 51 6.02 -8.67 6.68
C TYR A 51 5.67 -10.04 7.25
N ASN A 52 4.56 -10.64 6.81
CA ASN A 52 3.98 -11.82 7.46
C ASN A 52 4.24 -13.14 6.71
N GLY A 53 4.64 -13.07 5.43
CA GLY A 53 4.78 -14.24 4.56
C GLY A 53 3.44 -14.89 4.18
N PRO A 54 3.47 -16.15 3.69
CA PRO A 54 2.27 -16.93 3.42
C PRO A 54 1.58 -17.31 4.73
N ASP A 55 0.27 -17.14 4.76
CA ASP A 55 -0.59 -17.44 5.91
C ASP A 55 -1.76 -18.34 5.50
N PRO A 56 -1.68 -19.66 5.77
CA PRO A 56 -2.76 -20.60 5.44
C PRO A 56 -4.12 -20.23 6.05
N GLU A 57 -4.13 -19.64 7.25
CA GLU A 57 -5.33 -19.23 8.00
C GLU A 57 -5.81 -17.84 7.60
N ARG A 58 -4.95 -17.07 6.90
CA ARG A 58 -5.20 -15.71 6.39
C ARG A 58 -5.57 -14.68 7.45
N VAL A 59 -4.97 -14.80 8.63
CA VAL A 59 -5.19 -13.90 9.76
C VAL A 59 -4.31 -12.65 9.64
N LEU A 60 -3.04 -12.84 9.27
CA LEU A 60 -2.01 -11.80 9.17
C LEU A 60 -1.69 -11.40 7.73
N SER A 61 -1.94 -12.29 6.78
CA SER A 61 -1.72 -12.06 5.34
C SER A 61 -2.87 -12.66 4.54
N PRO A 62 -3.40 -11.96 3.53
CA PRO A 62 -4.48 -12.52 2.71
C PRO A 62 -4.01 -13.68 1.80
N TYR A 63 -2.70 -13.87 1.67
CA TYR A 63 -2.13 -14.89 0.80
C TYR A 63 -1.85 -16.19 1.56
N LYS A 64 -2.54 -17.25 1.16
CA LYS A 64 -2.33 -18.61 1.68
C LYS A 64 -1.00 -19.24 1.29
N ASP A 65 -0.43 -18.81 0.16
CA ASP A 65 0.76 -19.38 -0.44
C ASP A 65 1.47 -18.33 -1.31
N ASP A 66 2.78 -18.51 -1.49
CA ASP A 66 3.64 -17.62 -2.28
C ASP A 66 3.16 -17.50 -3.74
N GLY A 67 2.57 -18.57 -4.28
CA GLY A 67 2.05 -18.58 -5.65
C GLY A 67 0.91 -17.56 -5.83
N SER A 68 0.08 -17.38 -4.81
CA SER A 68 -0.99 -16.39 -4.82
C SER A 68 -0.45 -14.97 -4.70
N ALA A 69 0.53 -14.75 -3.83
CA ALA A 69 1.21 -13.46 -3.72
C ALA A 69 1.92 -13.08 -5.03
N ARG A 70 2.61 -14.05 -5.65
CA ARG A 70 3.30 -13.86 -6.93
C ARG A 70 2.39 -13.35 -8.04
N ARG A 71 1.21 -13.97 -8.24
CA ARG A 71 0.27 -13.55 -9.30
C ARG A 71 -0.21 -12.12 -9.12
N ASP A 72 -0.42 -11.69 -7.88
CA ASP A 72 -0.81 -10.32 -7.57
C ASP A 72 0.33 -9.33 -7.76
N ILE A 73 1.57 -9.69 -7.38
CA ILE A 73 2.76 -8.89 -7.67
C ILE A 73 2.96 -8.73 -9.18
N GLU A 74 2.87 -9.82 -9.96
CA GLU A 74 2.98 -9.78 -11.43
C GLU A 74 1.89 -8.90 -12.05
N THR A 75 0.68 -8.93 -11.49
CA THR A 75 -0.42 -8.03 -11.89
C THR A 75 -0.06 -6.59 -11.59
N LEU A 76 0.36 -6.25 -10.37
CA LEU A 76 0.75 -4.88 -10.00
C LEU A 76 1.84 -4.34 -10.92
N ILE A 77 2.88 -5.14 -11.21
CA ILE A 77 3.97 -4.74 -12.11
C ILE A 77 3.43 -4.43 -13.51
N ARG A 78 2.60 -5.30 -14.09
CA ARG A 78 2.03 -5.09 -15.43
C ARG A 78 1.22 -3.79 -15.50
N GLU A 79 0.32 -3.57 -14.54
CA GLU A 79 -0.50 -2.36 -14.52
C GLU A 79 0.37 -1.10 -14.34
N MET A 80 1.45 -1.17 -13.53
CA MET A 80 2.41 -0.06 -13.40
C MET A 80 3.14 0.21 -14.71
N GLU A 81 3.55 -0.82 -15.46
CA GLU A 81 4.17 -0.66 -16.78
C GLU A 81 3.21 0.00 -17.77
N GLU A 82 1.93 -0.39 -17.77
CA GLU A 82 0.90 0.22 -18.61
C GLU A 82 0.68 1.70 -18.26
N MET A 83 0.60 2.03 -16.95
CA MET A 83 0.51 3.42 -16.49
C MET A 83 1.73 4.23 -16.93
N LEU A 84 2.94 3.70 -16.79
CA LEU A 84 4.18 4.40 -17.19
C LEU A 84 4.20 4.67 -18.70
N ARG A 85 3.79 3.70 -19.53
CA ARG A 85 3.66 3.90 -20.99
C ARG A 85 2.62 4.98 -21.32
N SER A 86 1.54 5.09 -20.55
CA SER A 86 0.53 6.13 -20.79
C SER A 86 1.01 7.54 -20.47
N ILE A 87 1.99 7.66 -19.56
CA ILE A 87 2.57 8.96 -19.12
C ILE A 87 3.71 9.40 -20.04
N ASN A 88 4.46 8.46 -20.62
CA ASN A 88 5.58 8.73 -21.50
C ASN A 88 5.41 7.98 -22.84
N PRO A 89 4.64 8.54 -23.79
CA PRO A 89 4.26 7.87 -25.04
C PRO A 89 5.44 7.59 -25.98
#